data_AF-A0A7W2ABA6-F1
#
_entry.id   AF-A0A7W2ABA6-F1
#
_cell.length_a   1.000
_cell.length_b   1.000
_cell.length_c   1.000
_cell.angle_alpha   90.00
_cell.angle_beta   90.00
_cell.angle_gamma   90.00
#
_symmetry.space_group_name_H-M   'P 1'
#
loop_
_entity.id
_entity.type
_entity.pdbx_description
1 polymer ?
#
loop_
_entity_poly.entity_id
_entity_poly.type
_entity_poly.pdbx_seq_one_letter_code
_entity_poly.pdbx_strand_id
1 'polypeptide(L)'
;MRSIVTRDLQHLHHGEKGATLLEALISMVVVAFGLLGVLALQLYTIKGSQSSHLTSQLTLHAYELFDLMRADRKGALDGAFDDGAGGARKDWQDRLTAVLGDEAKATLKRSDELFELTISWPDARGMVVDGDGNSSGEASGGKLVLSTEI
;
A
#
# COMPACT_ATOMS: atom_id res chain seq x y z
N MET A 1 -10.03 -17.58 88.40
CA MET A 1 -9.51 -16.22 88.19
C MET A 1 -9.02 -16.12 86.75
N ARG A 2 -9.70 -15.28 85.93
CA ARG A 2 -9.31 -14.68 84.63
C ARG A 2 -8.98 -15.64 83.46
N SER A 3 -9.87 -15.87 82.48
CA SER A 3 -10.41 -15.01 81.41
C SER A 3 -9.50 -14.87 80.17
N ILE A 4 -10.04 -15.32 79.02
CA ILE A 4 -10.06 -14.63 77.71
C ILE A 4 -8.68 -14.39 77.05
N VAL A 5 -8.46 -14.99 75.88
CA VAL A 5 -8.40 -14.26 74.59
C VAL A 5 -8.65 -15.27 73.47
N THR A 6 -9.85 -15.20 72.92
CA THR A 6 -10.19 -15.52 71.54
C THR A 6 -9.50 -14.53 70.61
N ARG A 7 -8.62 -15.01 69.73
CA ARG A 7 -8.39 -14.35 68.45
C ARG A 7 -8.75 -15.34 67.35
N ASP A 8 -10.02 -15.21 66.99
CA ASP A 8 -10.57 -15.50 65.68
C ASP A 8 -9.56 -15.04 64.62
N LEU A 9 -8.83 -15.97 64.00
CA LEU A 9 -8.12 -15.72 62.75
C LEU A 9 -9.17 -15.78 61.64
N GLN A 10 -9.96 -14.71 61.64
CA GLN A 10 -11.04 -14.44 60.75
C GLN A 10 -10.46 -14.16 59.35
N HIS A 11 -10.88 -14.96 58.38
CA HIS A 11 -10.92 -14.61 56.96
C HIS A 11 -9.60 -14.29 56.24
N LEU A 12 -8.89 -15.34 55.80
CA LEU A 12 -8.20 -15.32 54.51
C LEU A 12 -8.51 -16.58 53.70
N HIS A 13 -9.76 -17.01 53.66
CA HIS A 13 -10.25 -17.79 52.54
C HIS A 13 -10.91 -16.82 51.56
N HIS A 14 -10.07 -16.15 50.78
CA HIS A 14 -10.51 -15.68 49.48
C HIS A 14 -10.87 -16.94 48.70
N GLY A 15 -12.18 -17.20 48.60
CA GLY A 15 -12.69 -18.34 47.87
C GLY A 15 -12.22 -18.24 46.43
N GLU A 16 -11.32 -19.13 46.04
CA GLU A 16 -11.04 -19.40 44.64
C GLU A 16 -12.33 -19.97 44.06
N LYS A 17 -13.14 -19.10 43.45
CA LYS A 17 -14.29 -19.51 42.67
C LYS A 17 -13.73 -20.18 41.42
N GLY A 18 -13.63 -21.51 41.48
CA GLY A 18 -13.18 -22.32 40.35
C GLY A 18 -13.99 -21.96 39.10
N ALA A 19 -13.27 -21.55 38.05
CA ALA A 19 -13.87 -21.25 36.75
C ALA A 19 -14.70 -22.46 36.30
N THR A 20 -15.98 -22.23 36.04
CA THR A 20 -16.84 -23.29 35.50
C THR A 20 -16.40 -23.58 34.06
N LEU A 21 -16.48 -24.84 33.58
CA LEU A 21 -16.13 -25.17 32.18
C LEU A 21 -16.91 -24.31 31.16
N LEU A 22 -18.12 -23.91 31.52
CA LEU A 22 -18.97 -23.03 30.73
C LEU A 22 -18.37 -21.62 30.60
N GLU A 23 -17.77 -21.09 31.66
CA GLU A 23 -17.14 -19.76 31.68
C GLU A 23 -15.92 -19.72 30.75
N ALA A 24 -15.06 -20.74 30.83
CA ALA A 24 -13.92 -20.87 29.91
C ALA A 24 -14.37 -20.99 28.43
N LEU A 25 -15.47 -21.72 28.18
CA LEU A 25 -16.04 -21.84 26.83
C LEU A 25 -16.56 -20.50 26.32
N ILE A 26 -17.31 -19.75 27.15
CA ILE A 26 -17.82 -18.42 26.81
C ILE A 26 -16.65 -17.46 26.56
N SER A 27 -15.61 -17.47 27.40
CA SER A 27 -14.41 -16.65 27.20
C SER A 27 -13.72 -16.96 25.88
N MET A 28 -13.57 -18.24 25.52
CA MET A 28 -12.95 -18.62 24.25
C MET A 28 -13.78 -18.16 23.04
N VAL A 29 -15.12 -18.23 23.13
CA VAL A 29 -16.03 -17.72 22.11
C VAL A 29 -15.92 -16.20 21.97
N VAL A 30 -15.93 -15.46 23.08
CA VAL A 30 -15.79 -14.00 23.09
C VAL A 30 -14.44 -13.58 22.50
N VAL A 31 -13.35 -14.24 22.88
CA VAL A 31 -12.00 -13.98 22.34
C VAL A 31 -11.93 -14.30 20.85
N ALA A 32 -12.55 -15.41 20.40
CA ALA A 32 -12.58 -15.77 18.99
C ALA A 32 -13.27 -14.67 18.15
N PHE A 33 -14.43 -14.17 18.57
CA PHE A 33 -15.08 -13.06 17.89
C PHE A 33 -14.27 -11.76 17.92
N GLY A 34 -13.60 -11.46 19.05
CA GLY A 34 -12.70 -10.32 19.17
C GLY A 34 -11.53 -10.38 18.18
N LEU A 35 -10.89 -11.54 18.04
CA LEU A 35 -9.78 -11.75 17.10
C LEU A 35 -10.23 -11.67 15.64
N LEU A 36 -11.42 -12.18 15.30
CA LEU A 36 -11.99 -12.02 13.96
C LEU A 36 -12.19 -10.54 13.60
N GLY A 37 -12.62 -9.71 14.55
CA GLY A 37 -12.72 -8.26 14.37
C GLY A 37 -11.38 -7.59 14.07
N VAL A 38 -10.31 -7.96 14.80
CA VAL A 38 -8.95 -7.45 14.58
C VAL A 38 -8.41 -7.88 13.21
N LEU A 39 -8.62 -9.14 12.83
CA LEU A 39 -8.20 -9.64 11.51
C LEU A 39 -8.93 -8.94 10.37
N ALA A 40 -10.23 -8.65 10.52
CA ALA A 40 -10.99 -7.90 9.52
C ALA A 40 -10.41 -6.48 9.31
N LEU A 41 -10.04 -5.79 10.40
CA LEU A 41 -9.37 -4.50 10.32
C LEU A 41 -7.98 -4.61 9.67
N GLN A 42 -7.21 -5.65 10.01
CA GLN A 42 -5.90 -5.91 9.41
C GLN A 42 -6.02 -6.08 7.89
N LEU A 43 -7.01 -6.85 7.43
CA LEU A 43 -7.30 -7.02 5.99
C LEU A 43 -7.70 -5.72 5.31
N TYR A 44 -8.47 -4.86 5.99
CA TYR A 44 -8.81 -3.54 5.47
C TYR A 44 -7.56 -2.66 5.29
N THR A 45 -6.65 -2.65 6.26
CA THR A 45 -5.40 -1.88 6.18
C THR A 45 -4.48 -2.35 5.06
N ILE A 46 -4.36 -3.67 4.83
CA ILE A 46 -3.52 -4.22 3.74
C ILE A 46 -3.98 -3.73 2.36
N LYS A 47 -5.30 -3.55 2.16
CA LYS A 47 -5.83 -3.03 0.89
C LYS A 47 -5.37 -1.60 0.62
N GLY A 48 -5.33 -0.75 1.66
CA GLY A 48 -4.86 0.63 1.54
C GLY A 48 -3.34 0.74 1.39
N SER A 49 -2.57 -0.04 2.15
CA SER A 49 -1.12 0.06 2.18
C SER A 49 -0.45 -0.32 0.86
N GLN A 50 -1.03 -1.25 0.09
CA GLN A 50 -0.47 -1.62 -1.21
C GLN A 50 -0.58 -0.47 -2.23
N SER A 51 -1.68 0.29 -2.19
CA SER A 51 -1.87 1.42 -3.10
C SER A 51 -0.87 2.54 -2.83
N SER A 52 -0.67 2.91 -1.56
CA SER A 52 0.28 3.96 -1.19
C SER A 52 1.73 3.55 -1.46
N HIS A 53 2.06 2.26 -1.27
CA HIS A 53 3.37 1.73 -1.57
C HIS A 53 3.68 1.77 -3.08
N LEU A 54 2.71 1.41 -3.92
CA LEU A 54 2.86 1.49 -5.37
C LEU A 54 3.08 2.94 -5.84
N THR A 55 2.24 3.87 -5.39
CA THR A 55 2.40 5.29 -5.72
C THR A 55 3.74 5.84 -5.25
N SER A 56 4.24 5.43 -4.08
CA SER A 56 5.56 5.84 -3.59
C SER A 56 6.69 5.36 -4.51
N GLN A 57 6.63 4.10 -4.97
CA GLN A 57 7.61 3.55 -5.91
C GLN A 57 7.57 4.27 -7.27
N LEU A 58 6.37 4.60 -7.75
CA LEU A 58 6.18 5.38 -8.97
C LEU A 58 6.79 6.78 -8.87
N THR A 59 6.61 7.45 -7.75
CA THR A 59 7.21 8.75 -7.49
C THR A 59 8.74 8.67 -7.50
N LEU A 60 9.32 7.62 -6.90
CA LEU A 60 10.77 7.41 -6.95
C LEU A 60 11.27 7.21 -8.39
N HIS A 61 10.59 6.40 -9.19
CA HIS A 61 10.95 6.22 -10.60
C HIS A 61 10.76 7.50 -11.43
N ALA A 62 9.74 8.30 -11.15
CA ALA A 62 9.58 9.59 -11.81
C ALA A 62 10.74 10.55 -11.52
N TYR A 63 11.17 10.62 -10.25
CA TYR A 63 12.33 11.42 -9.87
C TYR A 63 13.62 10.91 -10.51
N GLU A 64 13.81 9.59 -10.62
CA GLU A 64 14.94 9.00 -11.34
C GLU A 64 15.03 9.52 -12.78
N LEU A 65 13.91 9.62 -13.51
CA LEU A 65 13.89 10.16 -14.87
C LEU A 65 14.31 11.63 -14.89
N PHE A 66 13.74 12.44 -13.99
CA PHE A 66 14.09 13.86 -13.89
C PHE A 66 15.56 14.07 -13.55
N ASP A 67 16.14 13.20 -12.73
CA ASP A 67 17.55 13.28 -12.37
C ASP A 67 18.45 12.88 -13.54
N LEU A 68 18.06 11.88 -14.36
CA LEU A 68 18.75 11.56 -15.61
C LEU A 68 18.72 12.74 -16.59
N MET A 69 17.59 13.44 -16.69
CA MET A 69 17.43 14.62 -17.54
C MET A 69 18.24 15.82 -17.04
N ARG A 70 18.35 16.02 -15.72
CA ARG A 70 19.21 17.06 -15.15
C ARG A 70 20.70 16.74 -15.34
N ALA A 71 21.07 15.46 -15.27
CA ALA A 71 22.43 15.02 -15.53
C ALA A 71 22.86 15.29 -16.99
N ASP A 72 21.94 15.14 -17.94
CA ASP A 72 22.15 15.50 -19.35
C ASP A 72 21.15 16.58 -19.80
N ARG A 73 21.28 17.79 -19.23
CA ARG A 73 20.39 18.94 -19.54
C ARG A 73 20.34 19.24 -21.04
N LYS A 74 21.50 19.18 -21.72
CA LYS A 74 21.58 19.44 -23.16
C LYS A 74 20.80 18.38 -23.94
N GLY A 75 21.02 17.09 -23.66
CA GLY A 75 20.26 16.00 -24.28
C GLY A 75 18.76 16.06 -23.97
N ALA A 76 18.38 16.48 -22.77
CA ALA A 76 16.98 16.68 -22.38
C ALA A 76 16.30 17.77 -23.24
N LEU A 77 16.95 18.92 -23.41
CA LEU A 77 16.43 19.99 -24.28
C LEU A 77 16.42 19.56 -25.76
N ASP A 78 17.40 18.74 -26.19
CA ASP A 78 17.49 18.19 -27.56
C ASP A 78 16.53 16.99 -27.82
N GLY A 79 15.82 16.48 -26.81
CA GLY A 79 14.78 15.44 -26.96
C GLY A 79 15.22 14.00 -26.71
N ALA A 80 16.38 13.78 -26.09
CA ALA A 80 16.87 12.44 -25.73
C ALA A 80 15.97 11.68 -24.74
N PHE A 81 15.00 12.37 -24.12
CA PHE A 81 14.05 11.82 -23.16
C PHE A 81 12.59 11.87 -23.62
N ASP A 82 12.34 12.32 -24.85
CA ASP A 82 11.00 12.35 -25.43
C ASP A 82 10.44 10.92 -25.59
N ASP A 83 9.12 10.80 -25.73
CA ASP A 83 8.48 9.50 -25.87
C ASP A 83 8.97 8.75 -27.12
N GLY A 84 9.41 7.50 -26.91
CA GLY A 84 10.01 6.67 -27.97
C GLY A 84 11.51 6.90 -28.18
N ALA A 85 12.15 7.80 -27.42
CA ALA A 85 13.60 7.94 -27.44
C ALA A 85 14.31 6.68 -26.92
N GLY A 86 15.48 6.39 -27.49
CA GLY A 86 16.34 5.27 -27.08
C GLY A 86 17.15 5.56 -25.82
N GLY A 87 18.19 4.77 -25.58
CA GLY A 87 19.14 4.99 -24.49
C GLY A 87 18.47 5.05 -23.11
N ALA A 88 18.85 6.03 -22.30
CA ALA A 88 18.42 6.17 -20.91
C ALA A 88 16.89 6.23 -20.74
N ARG A 89 16.17 6.85 -21.68
CA ARG A 89 14.69 6.92 -21.64
C ARG A 89 14.04 5.57 -21.86
N LYS A 90 14.58 4.77 -22.78
CA LYS A 90 14.12 3.40 -23.04
C LYS A 90 14.44 2.50 -21.85
N ASP A 91 15.67 2.57 -21.33
CA ASP A 91 16.09 1.76 -20.19
C ASP A 91 15.23 2.04 -18.95
N TRP A 92 14.89 3.32 -18.72
CA TRP A 92 13.95 3.73 -17.68
C TRP A 92 12.54 3.19 -17.92
N GLN A 93 12.03 3.27 -19.16
CA GLN A 93 10.71 2.74 -19.52
C GLN A 93 10.64 1.23 -19.30
N ASP A 94 11.68 0.49 -19.69
CA ASP A 94 11.75 -0.97 -19.50
C ASP A 94 11.70 -1.34 -18.01
N ARG A 95 12.38 -0.57 -17.14
CA ARG A 95 12.30 -0.73 -15.67
C ARG A 95 10.89 -0.45 -15.14
N LEU A 96 10.27 0.62 -15.62
CA LEU A 96 8.91 0.99 -15.22
C LEU A 96 7.90 -0.11 -15.59
N THR A 97 7.99 -0.64 -16.82
CA THR A 97 7.15 -1.74 -17.29
C THR A 97 7.43 -3.04 -16.52
N ALA A 98 8.67 -3.33 -16.14
CA ALA A 98 8.99 -4.49 -15.31
C ALA A 98 8.34 -4.44 -13.92
N VAL A 99 8.14 -3.24 -13.36
CA VAL A 99 7.52 -3.06 -12.02
C VAL A 99 5.98 -3.05 -12.11
N LEU A 100 5.41 -2.47 -13.16
CA LEU A 100 3.97 -2.21 -13.25
C LEU A 100 3.19 -3.12 -14.21
N GLY A 101 3.89 -3.90 -15.03
CA GLY A 101 3.32 -4.70 -16.10
C GLY A 101 3.18 -3.94 -17.42
N ASP A 102 2.91 -4.70 -18.48
CA ASP A 102 2.89 -4.25 -19.89
C ASP A 102 1.85 -3.15 -20.19
N GLU A 103 0.84 -3.01 -19.33
CA GLU A 103 -0.23 -2.02 -19.49
C GLU A 103 0.12 -0.64 -18.93
N ALA A 104 1.23 -0.52 -18.19
CA ALA A 104 1.66 0.76 -17.67
C ALA A 104 2.25 1.65 -18.77
N LYS A 105 1.78 2.89 -18.81
CA LYS A 105 2.18 3.89 -19.81
C LYS A 105 2.74 5.11 -19.11
N ALA A 106 3.89 5.57 -19.58
CA ALA A 106 4.46 6.84 -19.17
C ALA A 106 4.67 7.74 -20.40
N THR A 107 4.14 8.96 -20.32
CA THR A 107 4.18 9.96 -21.36
C THR A 107 4.86 11.20 -20.82
N LEU A 108 5.86 11.69 -21.55
CA LEU A 108 6.57 12.92 -21.22
C LEU A 108 6.14 14.03 -22.20
N LYS A 109 5.63 15.13 -21.67
CA LYS A 109 5.37 16.35 -22.43
C LYS A 109 6.42 17.38 -22.09
N ARG A 110 7.14 17.86 -23.11
CA ARG A 110 8.08 18.99 -23.00
C ARG A 110 7.40 20.27 -23.45
N SER A 111 7.58 21.33 -22.66
CA SER A 111 7.23 22.71 -22.97
C SER A 111 8.43 23.60 -22.64
N ASP A 112 9.41 23.64 -23.55
CA ASP A 112 10.70 24.32 -23.37
C ASP A 112 11.50 23.73 -22.20
N GLU A 113 11.72 24.48 -21.11
CA GLU A 113 12.39 23.98 -19.89
C GLU A 113 11.45 23.24 -18.92
N LEU A 114 10.13 23.29 -19.16
CA LEU A 114 9.15 22.59 -18.32
C LEU A 114 8.83 21.20 -18.89
N PHE A 115 9.00 20.18 -18.07
CA PHE A 115 8.70 18.79 -18.39
C PHE A 115 7.59 18.25 -17.50
N GLU A 116 6.52 17.73 -18.12
CA GLU A 116 5.41 17.07 -17.44
C GLU A 116 5.45 15.57 -17.74
N LEU A 117 5.70 14.77 -16.70
CA LEU A 117 5.64 13.33 -16.75
C LEU A 117 4.28 12.85 -16.25
N THR A 118 3.56 12.14 -17.11
CA THR A 118 2.32 11.45 -16.77
C THR A 118 2.56 9.95 -16.78
N ILE A 119 2.37 9.29 -15.63
CA ILE A 119 2.42 7.83 -15.50
C ILE A 119 1.00 7.33 -15.21
N SER A 120 0.53 6.37 -16.00
CA SER A 120 -0.74 5.66 -15.80
C SER A 120 -0.49 4.17 -15.71
N TRP A 121 -1.14 3.51 -14.75
CA TRP A 121 -1.04 2.06 -14.56
C TRP A 121 -2.44 1.47 -14.36
N PRO A 122 -2.68 0.22 -14.78
CA PRO A 122 -3.93 -0.46 -14.47
C PRO A 122 -3.99 -0.78 -12.97
N ASP A 123 -5.16 -0.62 -12.34
CA ASP A 123 -5.42 -1.23 -11.04
C ASP A 123 -6.15 -2.56 -11.29
N ALA A 124 -5.47 -3.68 -11.01
CA ALA A 124 -6.02 -5.02 -11.16
C ALA A 124 -7.31 -5.23 -10.35
N ARG A 125 -7.59 -4.40 -9.34
CA ARG A 125 -8.80 -4.47 -8.51
C ARG A 125 -10.06 -3.93 -9.20
N GLY A 126 -9.90 -3.14 -10.27
CA GLY A 126 -11.00 -2.51 -11.00
C GLY A 126 -11.25 -3.08 -12.40
N MET A 127 -10.44 -4.03 -12.86
CA MET A 127 -10.66 -4.69 -14.15
C MET A 127 -11.80 -5.70 -14.04
N VAL A 128 -12.93 -5.38 -14.68
CA VAL A 128 -13.94 -6.38 -15.04
C VAL A 128 -13.59 -6.88 -16.43
N VAL A 129 -13.21 -8.15 -16.50
CA VAL A 129 -13.04 -8.86 -17.77
C VAL A 129 -14.35 -9.55 -18.05
N ASP A 130 -15.02 -9.13 -19.13
CA ASP A 130 -16.27 -9.74 -19.55
C ASP A 130 -16.03 -11.18 -20.05
N GLY A 131 -17.11 -11.96 -20.22
CA GLY A 131 -17.04 -13.36 -20.67
C GLY A 131 -16.36 -13.58 -22.03
N ASP A 132 -16.21 -12.51 -22.81
CA ASP A 132 -15.53 -12.50 -24.12
C ASP A 132 -14.02 -12.17 -24.02
N GLY A 133 -13.48 -12.03 -22.80
CA GLY A 133 -12.07 -11.69 -22.58
C GLY A 133 -11.73 -10.22 -22.79
N ASN A 134 -12.73 -9.37 -22.98
CA ASN A 134 -12.55 -7.93 -23.15
C ASN A 134 -12.64 -7.23 -21.79
N SER A 135 -11.62 -6.44 -21.43
CA SER A 135 -11.67 -5.57 -20.24
C SER A 135 -12.46 -4.31 -20.56
N SER A 136 -13.46 -3.95 -19.75
CA SER A 136 -14.16 -2.67 -19.88
C SER A 136 -13.14 -1.52 -19.83
N GLY A 137 -13.03 -0.74 -20.91
CA GLY A 137 -11.97 0.26 -21.16
C GLY A 137 -11.90 1.46 -20.19
N GLU A 138 -12.61 1.40 -19.07
CA GLU A 138 -12.46 2.27 -17.92
C GLU A 138 -11.76 1.50 -16.81
N ALA A 139 -10.54 1.03 -17.07
CA ALA A 139 -9.69 0.56 -15.98
C ALA A 139 -9.62 1.70 -14.96
N SER A 140 -10.04 1.45 -13.73
CA SER A 140 -9.85 2.37 -12.59
C SER A 140 -8.36 2.38 -12.21
N GLY A 141 -7.51 2.67 -13.19
CA GLY A 141 -6.08 2.80 -13.04
C GLY A 141 -5.73 4.09 -12.33
N GLY A 142 -4.62 4.07 -11.60
CA GLY A 142 -4.11 5.30 -11.03
C GLY A 142 -3.39 6.14 -12.09
N LYS A 143 -3.37 7.45 -11.86
CA LYS A 143 -2.62 8.42 -12.67
C LYS A 143 -1.77 9.27 -11.75
N LEU A 144 -0.47 9.34 -12.05
CA LEU A 144 0.49 10.21 -11.40
C LEU A 144 0.95 11.24 -12.43
N VAL A 145 0.83 12.53 -12.10
CA VAL A 145 1.33 13.63 -12.94
C VAL A 145 2.32 14.41 -12.11
N LEU A 146 3.53 14.56 -12.62
CA LEU A 146 4.61 15.31 -11.99
C LEU A 146 5.21 16.27 -13.01
N SER A 147 5.47 17.49 -12.60
CA SER A 147 6.11 18.50 -13.43
C SER A 147 7.44 18.91 -12.82
N THR A 148 8.45 19.10 -13.66
CA THR A 148 9.74 19.67 -13.27
C THR A 148 10.21 20.67 -14.30
N GLU A 149 10.89 21.71 -13.82
CA GLU A 149 11.71 22.59 -14.66
C GLU A 149 13.13 22.02 -14.66
N ILE A 150 13.80 22.06 -15.83
CA ILE A 150 15.16 21.53 -16.00
C ILE A 150 16.04 22.58 -16.61
#